data_AF-A0A848M7P0-F1
#
_entry.id   AF-A0A848M7P0-F1
#
_cell.length_a   1.000
_cell.length_b   1.000
_cell.length_c   1.000
_cell.angle_alpha   90.00
_cell.angle_beta   90.00
_cell.angle_gamma   90.00
#
_symmetry.space_group_name_H-M   'P 1'
#
loop_
_entity.id
_entity.type
_entity.pdbx_description
1 polymer ?
#
loop_
_entity_poly.entity_id
_entity_poly.type
_entity_poly.pdbx_seq_one_letter_code
_entity_poly.pdbx_strand_id
1 'polypeptide(L)'
;MTADLESEELQTQAEETAKQSLKEKYDIEVEITKSRVLPEHIANEVRLEGHVQGDDKQFFNITVNYETNETSNFSMSPELVEHLREKGYEPFDSKK
;
A
#
# COMPACT_ATOMS: atom_id res chain seq x y z
N MET A 1 13.25 -3.47 25.79
CA MET A 1 12.21 -4.30 25.15
C MET A 1 11.14 -3.32 24.69
N THR A 2 11.34 -2.68 23.53
CA THR A 2 10.46 -1.57 23.08
C THR A 2 10.16 -1.61 21.59
N ALA A 3 10.97 -2.33 20.80
CA ALA A 3 10.86 -2.38 19.34
C ALA A 3 9.58 -3.05 18.79
N ASP A 4 8.87 -3.85 19.59
CA ASP A 4 7.71 -4.63 19.12
C ASP A 4 6.44 -3.76 19.01
N LEU A 5 6.18 -2.92 20.02
CA LEU A 5 4.98 -2.08 20.09
C LEU A 5 5.01 -0.89 19.12
N GLU A 6 6.17 -0.26 18.97
CA GLU A 6 6.35 0.83 17.99
C GLU A 6 6.15 0.30 16.56
N SER A 7 6.57 -0.94 16.28
CA SER A 7 6.39 -1.54 14.96
C SER A 7 4.91 -1.80 14.63
N GLU A 8 4.09 -2.24 15.58
CA GLU A 8 2.65 -2.50 15.35
C GLU A 8 1.86 -1.21 15.09
N GLU A 9 2.16 -0.13 15.82
CA GLU A 9 1.49 1.16 15.62
C GLU A 9 1.84 1.75 14.25
N LEU A 10 3.12 1.71 13.87
CA LEU A 10 3.59 2.14 12.55
C LEU A 10 2.95 1.33 11.42
N GLN A 11 2.80 0.01 11.60
CA GLN A 11 2.10 -0.84 10.62
C GLN A 11 0.65 -0.42 10.48
N THR A 12 -0.08 -0.30 11.60
CA THR A 12 -1.50 0.07 11.59
C THR A 12 -1.72 1.42 10.92
N GLN A 13 -0.90 2.43 11.25
CA GLN A 13 -0.97 3.76 10.65
C GLN A 13 -0.67 3.71 9.14
N ALA A 14 0.36 2.97 8.74
CA ALA A 14 0.71 2.81 7.33
C ALA A 14 -0.41 2.09 6.55
N GLU A 15 -1.02 1.06 7.15
CA GLU A 15 -2.14 0.30 6.57
C GLU A 15 -3.36 1.19 6.33
N GLU A 16 -3.77 1.96 7.33
CA GLU A 16 -4.86 2.92 7.22
C GLU A 16 -4.56 3.98 6.15
N THR A 17 -3.35 4.54 6.13
CA THR A 17 -2.92 5.54 5.15
C THR A 17 -2.96 5.00 3.72
N ALA A 18 -2.49 3.77 3.52
CA ALA A 18 -2.52 3.10 2.23
C ALA A 18 -3.95 2.84 1.76
N LYS A 19 -4.78 2.27 2.63
CA LYS A 19 -6.21 2.00 2.34
C LYS A 19 -6.95 3.28 2.00
N GLN A 20 -6.77 4.32 2.80
CA GLN A 20 -7.41 5.62 2.57
C GLN A 20 -6.94 6.24 1.26
N SER A 21 -5.64 6.24 0.97
CA SER A 21 -5.09 6.78 -0.29
C SER A 21 -5.67 6.07 -1.51
N LEU A 22 -5.83 4.74 -1.45
CA LEU A 22 -6.41 3.94 -2.53
C LEU A 22 -7.90 4.22 -2.69
N LYS A 23 -8.64 4.29 -1.58
CA LYS A 23 -10.07 4.64 -1.59
C LYS A 23 -10.32 6.04 -2.12
N GLU A 24 -9.54 7.04 -1.70
CA GLU A 24 -9.68 8.42 -2.18
C GLU A 24 -9.27 8.58 -3.65
N LYS A 25 -8.21 7.90 -4.10
CA LYS A 25 -7.74 8.01 -5.50
C LYS A 25 -8.62 7.25 -6.49
N TYR A 26 -9.09 6.08 -6.11
CA TYR A 26 -9.62 5.08 -7.04
C TYR A 26 -10.99 4.54 -6.67
N ASP A 27 -11.54 4.95 -5.52
CA ASP A 27 -12.82 4.44 -4.99
C ASP A 27 -12.85 2.90 -4.96
N ILE A 28 -11.75 2.30 -4.51
CA ILE A 28 -11.61 0.86 -4.28
C ILE A 28 -11.35 0.57 -2.81
N GLU A 29 -11.91 -0.54 -2.35
CA GLU A 29 -11.61 -1.09 -1.03
C GLU A 29 -10.52 -2.13 -1.15
N VAL A 30 -9.51 -2.02 -0.29
CA VAL A 30 -8.32 -2.86 -0.34
C VAL A 30 -8.05 -3.47 1.01
N GLU A 31 -7.63 -4.72 1.01
CA GLU A 31 -7.33 -5.49 2.21
C GLU A 31 -5.83 -5.75 2.28
N ILE A 32 -5.19 -5.26 3.34
CA ILE A 32 -3.78 -5.56 3.61
C ILE A 32 -3.73 -6.94 4.24
N THR A 33 -2.94 -7.83 3.64
CA THR A 33 -2.75 -9.19 4.11
C THR A 33 -1.44 -9.37 4.85
N LYS A 34 -0.45 -8.53 4.53
CA LYS A 34 0.87 -8.55 5.15
C LYS A 34 1.38 -7.14 5.32
N SER A 35 1.86 -6.86 6.52
CA SER A 35 2.64 -5.68 6.85
C SER A 35 4.02 -6.12 7.35
N ARG A 36 5.04 -5.38 6.96
CA ARG A 36 6.43 -5.63 7.34
C ARG A 36 7.16 -4.32 7.54
N VAL A 37 7.50 -4.04 8.79
CA VAL A 37 8.39 -2.93 9.13
C VAL A 37 9.81 -3.28 8.71
N LEU A 38 10.43 -2.43 7.91
CA LEU A 38 11.85 -2.49 7.65
C LEU A 38 12.58 -1.79 8.80
N PRO A 39 13.66 -2.40 9.30
CA PRO A 39 14.42 -1.79 10.38
C PRO A 39 15.26 -0.62 9.85
N GLU A 40 15.55 0.34 10.72
CA GLU A 40 16.21 1.61 10.38
C GLU A 40 17.57 1.46 9.68
N HIS A 41 18.26 0.35 9.92
CA HIS A 41 19.53 0.04 9.27
C HIS A 41 19.41 -0.38 7.79
N ILE A 42 18.19 -0.70 7.32
CA ILE A 42 17.88 -0.97 5.92
C ILE A 42 17.14 0.23 5.33
N ALA A 43 16.01 0.58 5.93
CA ALA A 43 15.17 1.69 5.52
C ALA A 43 14.11 1.98 6.58
N ASN A 44 13.79 3.26 6.78
CA ASN A 44 12.72 3.70 7.68
C ASN A 44 11.34 3.57 7.04
N GLU A 45 11.02 2.36 6.60
CA GLU A 45 9.90 2.08 5.70
C GLU A 45 9.07 0.87 6.14
N VAL A 46 7.74 0.99 6.08
CA VAL A 46 6.81 -0.13 6.25
C VAL A 46 6.36 -0.61 4.88
N ARG A 47 6.66 -1.87 4.54
CA ARG A 47 6.09 -2.53 3.37
C ARG A 47 4.73 -3.10 3.71
N LEU A 48 3.77 -2.85 2.85
CA LEU A 48 2.41 -3.31 2.96
C LEU A 48 2.05 -4.05 1.67
N GLU A 49 1.59 -5.28 1.81
CA GLU A 49 1.11 -6.11 0.73
C GLU A 49 -0.37 -6.45 0.98
N GLY A 50 -1.18 -6.16 -0.01
CA GLY A 50 -2.61 -6.38 0.05
C GLY A 50 -3.18 -6.82 -1.27
N HIS A 51 -4.48 -7.03 -1.29
CA HIS A 51 -5.26 -7.26 -2.49
C HIS A 51 -6.56 -6.46 -2.44
N VAL A 52 -7.20 -6.27 -3.58
CA VAL A 52 -8.49 -5.58 -3.65
C VAL A 52 -9.58 -6.48 -3.09
N GLN A 53 -10.45 -5.88 -2.27
CA GLN A 53 -11.54 -6.58 -1.64
C GLN A 53 -12.47 -7.14 -2.72
N GLY A 54 -12.62 -8.47 -2.73
CA GLY A 54 -13.43 -9.20 -3.70
C GLY A 54 -12.66 -9.89 -4.82
N ASP A 55 -11.34 -9.65 -4.96
CA ASP A 55 -10.52 -10.32 -5.97
C ASP A 55 -9.06 -10.50 -5.51
N ASP A 56 -8.72 -11.69 -5.01
CA ASP A 56 -7.35 -12.04 -4.55
C ASP A 56 -6.28 -11.90 -5.62
N LYS A 57 -6.65 -11.89 -6.90
CA LYS A 57 -5.71 -11.71 -8.01
C LYS A 57 -5.25 -10.27 -8.17
N GLN A 58 -6.04 -9.31 -7.68
CA GLN A 58 -5.74 -7.89 -7.73
C GLN A 58 -4.86 -7.50 -6.54
N PHE A 59 -3.64 -8.03 -6.48
CA PHE A 59 -2.70 -7.70 -5.41
C PHE A 59 -1.98 -6.36 -5.67
N PHE A 60 -1.57 -5.69 -4.61
CA PHE A 60 -0.76 -4.48 -4.64
C PHE A 60 0.28 -4.50 -3.51
N ASN A 61 1.34 -3.74 -3.72
CA ASN A 61 2.41 -3.53 -2.76
C ASN A 61 2.66 -2.03 -2.65
N ILE A 62 2.69 -1.51 -1.43
CA ILE A 62 2.99 -0.11 -1.16
C ILE A 62 3.96 -0.04 -0.01
N THR A 63 4.91 0.88 -0.10
CA THR A 63 5.85 1.14 0.98
C THR A 63 5.54 2.51 1.57
N VAL A 64 5.50 2.61 2.89
CA VAL A 64 5.20 3.86 3.61
C VAL A 64 6.39 4.18 4.48
N ASN A 65 7.07 5.29 4.21
CA ASN A 65 8.15 5.78 5.04
C ASN A 65 7.55 6.34 6.34
N TYR A 66 7.84 5.75 7.49
CA TYR A 66 7.28 6.20 8.76
C TYR A 66 8.01 7.43 9.34
N GLU A 67 9.20 7.74 8.85
CA GLU A 67 9.95 8.94 9.22
C GLU A 67 9.43 10.19 8.50
N THR A 68 9.15 10.08 7.19
CA THR A 68 8.63 11.20 6.37
C THR A 68 7.12 11.14 6.13
N ASN A 69 6.44 10.05 6.51
CA ASN A 69 5.05 9.75 6.17
C ASN A 69 4.76 9.73 4.65
N GLU A 70 5.79 9.51 3.83
CA GLU A 70 5.65 9.45 2.38
C GLU A 70 5.36 8.03 1.90
N THR A 71 4.36 7.89 1.03
CA THR A 71 4.10 6.63 0.33
C THR A 71 4.96 6.55 -0.93
N SER A 72 5.63 5.42 -1.11
CA SER A 72 6.57 5.15 -2.21
C SER A 72 6.48 3.70 -2.66
N ASN A 73 7.13 3.38 -3.78
CA ASN A 73 7.16 2.03 -4.35
C ASN A 73 5.77 1.40 -4.53
N PHE A 74 4.81 2.21 -4.98
CA PHE A 74 3.47 1.71 -5.27
C PHE A 74 3.49 0.79 -6.49
N SER A 75 3.22 -0.49 -6.28
CA SER A 75 3.18 -1.54 -7.30
C SER A 75 1.81 -2.20 -7.29
N MET A 76 1.25 -2.42 -8.46
CA MET A 76 -0.05 -3.08 -8.64
C MET A 76 0.10 -4.28 -9.56
N SER A 77 -0.78 -5.25 -9.38
CA SER A 77 -1.01 -6.29 -10.37
C SER A 77 -1.58 -5.70 -11.66
N PRO A 78 -1.28 -6.30 -12.82
CA PRO A 78 -1.93 -5.92 -14.06
C PRO A 78 -3.46 -6.05 -13.97
N GLU A 79 -3.98 -7.08 -13.29
CA GLU A 79 -5.44 -7.27 -13.14
C GLU A 79 -6.10 -6.12 -12.36
N LEU A 80 -5.42 -5.60 -11.32
CA LEU A 80 -5.89 -4.42 -10.58
C LEU A 80 -5.92 -3.18 -11.48
N VAL A 81 -4.90 -3.03 -12.32
CA VAL A 81 -4.77 -1.88 -13.22
C VAL A 81 -5.83 -1.91 -14.31
N GLU A 82 -6.13 -3.09 -14.83
CA GLU A 82 -7.25 -3.28 -15.76
C GLU A 82 -8.58 -2.95 -15.08
N HIS A 83 -8.81 -3.45 -13.86
CA HIS A 83 -10.01 -3.13 -13.09
C HIS A 83 -10.20 -1.63 -12.83
N LEU A 84 -9.10 -0.94 -12.48
CA LEU A 84 -9.08 0.51 -12.30
C LEU A 84 -9.39 1.25 -13.61
N ARG A 85 -8.82 0.81 -14.73
CA ARG A 85 -9.08 1.38 -16.05
C ARG A 85 -10.51 1.14 -16.53
N GLU A 86 -11.10 -0.01 -16.21
CA GLU A 86 -12.52 -0.29 -16.46
C GLU A 86 -13.44 0.66 -15.68
N LYS A 87 -13.05 1.04 -14.46
CA LYS A 87 -13.70 2.09 -13.68
C LYS A 87 -13.41 3.52 -14.17
N GLY A 88 -12.47 3.69 -15.11
CA GLY A 88 -12.08 5.00 -15.66
C GLY A 88 -10.89 5.66 -14.96
N TYR A 89 -10.14 4.93 -14.14
CA TYR A 89 -8.92 5.42 -13.47
C TYR A 89 -7.64 4.96 -14.18
N GLU A 90 -6.65 5.84 -14.26
CA GLU A 90 -5.34 5.53 -14.84
C GLU A 90 -4.26 5.49 -13.75
N PRO A 91 -3.94 4.31 -13.18
CA PRO A 91 -2.96 4.21 -12.08
C PRO A 91 -1.50 4.32 -12.54
N PHE A 92 -1.22 4.05 -13.81
CA PHE A 92 0.08 4.29 -14.41
C PHE A 92 -0.03 5.45 -15.37
N ASP A 93 0.46 6.61 -14.92
CA ASP A 93 0.73 7.76 -15.79
C ASP A 93 1.74 7.30 -16.84
N SER A 94 1.21 6.88 -17.99
CA SER A 94 2.02 6.48 -19.13
C SER A 94 2.54 7.78 -19.74
N LYS A 95 3.59 8.37 -19.14
CA LYS A 95 4.41 9.35 -19.85
C LYS A 95 5.16 8.62 -20.97
N LYS A 96 4.41 8.47 -22.06
CA LYS A 96 4.73 8.65 -23.48
C LYS A 96 6.18 8.44 -23.91
#